data_AF-A0A8I1WUV8-F1
#
_entry.id   AF-A0A8I1WUV8-F1
#
_cell.length_a   1.000
_cell.length_b   1.000
_cell.length_c   1.000
_cell.angle_alpha   90.00
_cell.angle_beta   90.00
_cell.angle_gamma   90.00
#
_symmetry.space_group_name_H-M   'P 1'
#
loop_
_entity.id
_entity.type
_entity.pdbx_description
1 polymer ?
#
loop_
_entity_poly.entity_id
_entity_poly.type
_entity_poly.pdbx_seq_one_letter_code
_entity_poly.pdbx_strand_id
1 'polypeptide(L)'
;MMETKITRYQSYSGTIAAGDTFVINRKGRSVTCLSASDDLEIVIDDGSRSFFTAGISMEFDEPFAKVQLHNPTASPVTFLIATAMGKVDDNRLTASGNIKVLDPGAGSESFADVIAEIALVRALMQNDEDKRKGLSSLGASAAKINAGATATWVQLINPASNTSGIIVRSASVANVGSVNHLVIDTASPSGSEIEIATGRASDIRREDFFLPSGYGLYAKQDGHTLYASANWDVL
;
A
#
# COMPACT_ATOMS: atom_id res chain seq x y z
N MET A 1 44.59 11.46 35.41
CA MET A 1 43.39 12.32 35.33
C MET A 1 42.37 11.52 34.54
N MET A 2 41.35 10.95 35.19
CA MET A 2 40.33 10.14 34.50
C MET A 2 39.42 11.08 33.71
N GLU A 3 39.38 10.89 32.40
CA GLU A 3 38.48 11.62 31.51
C GLU A 3 37.04 11.15 31.79
N THR A 4 36.25 11.98 32.45
CA THR A 4 34.83 11.72 32.67
C THR A 4 34.14 11.77 31.31
N LYS A 5 33.93 10.60 30.70
CA LYS A 5 33.16 10.47 29.46
C LYS A 5 31.72 10.89 29.75
N ILE A 6 31.39 12.16 29.48
CA ILE A 6 30.03 12.68 29.57
C ILE A 6 29.20 11.95 28.52
N THR A 7 28.54 10.87 28.95
CA THR A 7 27.62 10.12 28.11
C THR A 7 26.32 10.91 28.06
N ARG A 8 26.03 11.56 26.93
CA ARG A 8 24.79 12.35 26.75
C ARG A 8 23.54 11.48 26.68
N TYR A 9 23.73 10.19 26.44
CA TYR A 9 22.73 9.13 26.38
C TYR A 9 23.16 8.00 27.32
N GLN A 10 22.21 7.44 28.09
CA GLN A 10 22.45 6.27 28.92
C GLN A 10 21.19 5.40 28.97
N SER A 11 21.35 4.09 28.77
CA SER A 11 20.29 3.10 28.92
C SER A 11 20.34 2.43 30.29
N TYR A 12 19.17 2.00 30.74
CA TYR A 12 18.92 1.27 31.98
C TYR A 12 18.01 0.10 31.68
N SER A 13 18.36 -1.08 32.21
CA SER A 13 17.51 -2.26 32.09
C SER A 13 17.41 -2.96 33.44
N GLY A 14 16.33 -3.71 33.61
CA GLY A 14 16.07 -4.42 34.85
C GLY A 14 14.74 -5.13 34.85
N THR A 15 14.37 -5.60 36.03
CA THR A 15 13.06 -6.21 36.30
C THR A 15 12.49 -5.55 37.54
N ILE A 16 11.23 -5.12 37.48
CA ILE A 16 10.49 -4.52 38.58
C ILE A 16 9.45 -5.55 39.03
N ALA A 17 9.46 -5.94 40.30
CA ALA A 17 8.43 -6.84 40.82
C ALA A 17 7.05 -6.16 40.80
N ALA A 18 5.98 -6.94 40.98
CA ALA A 18 4.62 -6.43 41.02
C ALA A 18 4.46 -5.38 42.13
N GLY A 19 3.96 -4.19 41.80
CA GLY A 19 3.76 -3.08 42.75
C GLY A 19 5.02 -2.31 43.14
N ASP A 20 6.21 -2.71 42.69
CA ASP A 20 7.47 -2.07 43.06
C ASP A 20 7.80 -0.84 42.18
N THR A 21 8.81 -0.09 42.62
CA THR A 21 9.33 1.08 41.89
C THR A 21 10.84 0.99 41.70
N PHE A 22 11.29 1.25 40.48
CA PHE A 22 12.69 1.39 40.12
C PHE A 22 13.05 2.87 39.91
N VAL A 23 14.12 3.34 40.54
CA VAL A 23 14.50 4.76 40.53
C VAL A 23 15.82 4.98 39.79
N ILE A 24 15.83 5.93 38.87
CA ILE A 24 16.99 6.39 38.13
C ILE A 24 17.31 7.82 38.56
N ASN A 25 18.38 7.98 39.33
CA ASN A 25 18.86 9.29 39.80
C ASN A 25 19.81 9.90 38.76
N ARG A 26 19.25 10.43 37.68
CA ARG A 26 20.02 11.03 36.59
C ARG A 26 19.30 12.24 36.01
N LYS A 27 20.07 13.31 35.79
CA LYS A 27 19.60 14.47 35.05
C LYS A 27 19.41 14.15 33.57
N GLY A 28 18.27 14.54 33.01
CA GLY A 28 17.96 14.38 31.59
C GLY A 28 16.88 15.37 31.14
N ARG A 29 16.65 15.43 29.83
CA ARG A 29 15.56 16.19 29.19
C ARG A 29 14.62 15.30 28.40
N SER A 30 15.00 14.04 28.17
CA SER A 30 14.17 13.05 27.51
C SER A 30 14.32 11.69 28.16
N VAL A 31 13.24 10.91 28.09
CA VAL A 31 13.19 9.51 28.49
C VAL A 31 12.40 8.72 27.47
N THR A 32 12.93 7.56 27.08
CA THR A 32 12.32 6.67 26.08
C THR A 32 12.22 5.27 26.63
N CYS A 33 11.05 4.64 26.52
CA CYS A 33 10.88 3.22 26.74
C CYS A 33 11.23 2.46 25.47
N LEU A 34 12.39 1.79 25.44
CA LEU A 34 12.83 1.03 24.28
C LEU A 34 12.15 -0.35 24.25
N SER A 35 11.97 -0.96 25.41
CA SER A 35 11.15 -2.16 25.57
C SER A 35 10.62 -2.28 26.99
N ALA A 36 9.44 -2.89 27.11
CA ALA A 36 8.85 -3.34 28.36
C ALA A 36 8.05 -4.62 28.07
N SER A 37 8.04 -5.57 28.99
CA SER A 37 7.25 -6.81 28.82
C SER A 37 5.76 -6.62 29.12
N ASP A 38 5.40 -5.52 29.77
CA ASP A 38 4.03 -5.10 30.08
C ASP A 38 4.02 -3.58 30.36
N ASP A 39 2.85 -3.00 30.62
CA ASP A 39 2.68 -1.58 30.89
C ASP A 39 3.31 -1.14 32.22
N LEU A 40 3.96 0.03 32.21
CA LEU A 40 4.55 0.67 33.38
C LEU A 40 3.90 2.04 33.62
N GLU A 41 4.15 2.60 34.80
CA GLU A 41 3.90 4.01 35.10
C GLU A 41 5.24 4.73 35.27
N ILE A 42 5.34 5.96 34.77
CA ILE A 42 6.50 6.82 34.94
C ILE A 42 6.18 8.01 35.84
N VAL A 43 7.12 8.35 36.71
CA VAL A 43 7.15 9.60 37.49
C VAL A 43 8.42 10.35 37.16
N ILE A 44 8.27 11.63 36.84
CA ILE A 44 9.38 12.54 36.59
C ILE A 44 9.57 13.39 37.83
N ASP A 45 10.78 13.37 38.37
CA ASP A 45 11.09 13.92 39.69
C ASP A 45 10.13 13.38 40.76
N ASP A 46 9.25 14.23 41.29
CA ASP A 46 8.23 13.92 42.29
C ASP A 46 6.82 14.30 41.79
N GLY A 47 6.63 14.26 40.47
CA GLY A 47 5.38 14.59 39.81
C GLY A 47 4.29 13.52 39.92
N SER A 48 3.26 13.66 39.08
CA SER A 48 2.19 12.68 38.97
C SER A 48 2.63 11.46 38.14
N ARG A 49 2.04 10.30 38.45
CA ARG A 49 2.22 9.09 37.67
C ARG A 49 1.56 9.23 36.31
N SER A 50 2.26 8.80 35.27
CA SER A 50 1.77 8.78 33.90
C SER A 50 1.95 7.39 33.29
N PHE A 51 1.06 7.01 32.39
CA PHE A 51 1.19 5.76 31.64
C PHE A 51 2.47 5.75 30.79
N PHE A 52 3.20 4.64 30.80
CA PHE A 52 4.49 4.50 30.11
C PHE A 52 4.69 3.06 29.61
N THR A 53 4.70 2.87 28.29
CA THR A 53 4.86 1.55 27.65
C THR A 53 5.91 1.60 26.55
N ALA A 54 6.29 0.42 26.04
CA ALA A 54 7.30 0.29 25.00
C ALA A 54 6.99 1.17 23.78
N GLY A 55 7.99 1.90 23.29
CA GLY A 55 7.87 2.83 22.16
C GLY A 55 7.47 4.26 22.54
N ILE A 56 7.09 4.53 23.80
CA ILE A 56 6.80 5.90 24.25
C ILE A 56 8.09 6.66 24.54
N SER A 57 8.16 7.90 24.04
CA SER A 57 9.16 8.91 24.41
C SER A 57 8.49 10.12 25.02
N MET A 58 9.10 10.66 26.08
CA MET A 58 8.70 11.92 26.71
C MET A 58 9.88 12.90 26.65
N GLU A 59 9.60 14.14 26.28
CA GLU A 59 10.56 15.24 26.22
C GLU A 59 10.06 16.39 27.11
N PHE A 60 11.00 17.05 27.78
CA PHE A 60 10.74 18.11 28.74
C PHE A 60 11.52 19.38 28.38
N ASP A 61 10.86 20.52 28.51
CA ASP A 61 11.46 21.83 28.29
C ASP A 61 12.62 22.06 29.28
N GLU A 62 12.40 21.72 30.55
CA GLU A 62 13.38 21.81 31.62
C GLU A 62 14.00 20.44 31.95
N PRO A 63 15.29 20.38 32.35
CA PRO A 63 15.90 19.12 32.77
C PRO A 63 15.28 18.57 34.07
N PHE A 64 14.87 17.30 34.05
CA PHE A 64 14.52 16.54 35.25
C PHE A 64 15.79 16.08 35.99
N ALA A 65 15.66 15.71 37.26
CA ALA A 65 16.74 15.18 38.10
C ALA A 65 16.66 13.66 38.34
N LYS A 66 15.46 13.10 38.33
CA LYS A 66 15.23 11.65 38.46
C LYS A 66 14.01 11.17 37.67
N VAL A 67 14.02 9.89 37.35
CA VAL A 67 12.90 9.15 36.76
C VAL A 67 12.58 7.97 37.68
N GLN A 68 11.31 7.70 37.91
CA GLN A 68 10.84 6.52 38.62
C GLN A 68 9.94 5.72 37.69
N LEU A 69 10.16 4.41 37.62
CA LEU A 69 9.29 3.46 36.92
C LEU A 69 8.55 2.65 37.97
N HIS A 70 7.23 2.66 37.94
CA HIS A 70 6.40 1.84 38.80
C HIS A 70 5.73 0.74 37.98
N ASN A 71 5.66 -0.46 38.54
CA ASN A 71 4.96 -1.58 37.94
C ASN A 71 3.56 -1.72 38.57
N PRO A 72 2.48 -1.28 37.90
CA PRO A 72 1.13 -1.40 38.43
C PRO A 72 0.54 -2.82 38.28
N THR A 73 1.23 -3.72 37.56
CA THR A 73 0.71 -5.05 37.23
C THR A 73 0.92 -6.05 38.38
N ALA A 74 0.25 -7.20 38.27
CA ALA A 74 0.39 -8.32 39.22
C ALA A 74 1.62 -9.22 38.93
N SER A 75 2.37 -8.96 37.87
CA SER A 75 3.51 -9.77 37.43
C SER A 75 4.81 -8.95 37.36
N PRO A 76 6.00 -9.54 37.49
CA PRO A 76 7.24 -8.82 37.25
C PRO A 76 7.35 -8.30 35.81
N VAL A 77 7.78 -7.05 35.64
CA VAL A 77 7.96 -6.41 34.33
C VAL A 77 9.44 -6.19 34.07
N THR A 78 9.94 -6.73 32.95
CA THR A 78 11.28 -6.41 32.43
C THR A 78 11.22 -5.14 31.60
N PHE A 79 12.24 -4.30 31.68
CA PHE A 79 12.28 -3.04 30.94
C PHE A 79 13.68 -2.75 30.38
N LEU A 80 13.72 -1.95 29.32
CA LEU A 80 14.87 -1.23 28.82
C LEU A 80 14.42 0.19 28.50
N ILE A 81 14.96 1.17 29.23
CA ILE A 81 14.69 2.58 28.98
C ILE A 81 15.99 3.34 28.71
N ALA A 82 15.87 4.49 28.08
CA ALA A 82 16.98 5.39 27.84
C ALA A 82 16.67 6.80 28.35
N THR A 83 17.68 7.47 28.87
CA THR A 83 17.62 8.90 29.23
C THR A 83 18.67 9.67 28.43
N ALA A 84 18.33 10.88 28.01
CA ALA A 84 19.28 11.75 27.33
C ALA A 84 19.13 13.23 27.72
N MET A 85 20.19 14.02 27.52
CA MET A 85 20.19 15.48 27.75
C MET A 85 19.66 16.27 26.53
N GLY A 86 19.12 15.57 25.54
CA GLY A 86 18.53 16.12 24.33
C GLY A 86 17.75 15.03 23.60
N LYS A 87 17.20 15.37 22.43
CA LYS A 87 16.45 14.43 21.60
C LYS A 87 17.41 13.55 20.79
N VAL A 88 17.26 12.24 20.90
CA VAL A 88 17.90 11.28 19.98
C VAL A 88 16.78 10.65 19.18
N ASP A 89 16.48 11.24 18.03
CA ASP A 89 15.56 10.66 17.05
C ASP A 89 16.29 9.52 16.32
N ASP A 90 16.03 8.29 16.72
CA ASP A 90 16.47 7.11 15.97
C ASP A 90 15.38 6.71 14.98
N ASN A 91 15.42 7.25 13.76
CA ASN A 91 14.47 6.98 12.68
C ASN A 91 14.69 5.61 12.01
N ARG A 92 15.26 4.62 12.71
CA ARG A 92 15.45 3.28 12.17
C ARG A 92 14.23 2.40 12.47
N LEU A 93 13.27 2.41 11.54
CA LEU A 93 12.27 1.36 11.47
C LEU A 93 12.98 0.04 11.10
N THR A 94 13.15 -0.85 12.08
CA THR A 94 13.59 -2.22 11.84
C THR A 94 12.40 -3.13 12.08
N ALA A 95 11.75 -3.54 11.01
CA ALA A 95 10.69 -4.54 11.06
C ALA A 95 11.24 -5.87 10.53
N SER A 96 11.06 -6.95 11.29
CA SER A 96 11.36 -8.31 10.86
C SER A 96 10.07 -9.15 10.90
N GLY A 97 9.81 -9.91 9.83
CA GLY A 97 8.54 -10.60 9.59
C GLY A 97 7.67 -9.94 8.52
N ASN A 98 6.48 -10.50 8.26
CA ASN A 98 5.54 -9.93 7.30
C ASN A 98 4.86 -8.69 7.89
N ILE A 99 5.18 -7.51 7.36
CA ILE A 99 4.48 -6.26 7.69
C ILE A 99 3.12 -6.28 6.99
N LYS A 100 2.05 -6.48 7.75
CA LYS A 100 0.70 -6.23 7.25
C LYS A 100 0.35 -4.77 7.52
N VAL A 101 0.42 -3.95 6.48
CA VAL A 101 -0.12 -2.59 6.52
C VAL A 101 -1.64 -2.72 6.43
N LEU A 102 -2.34 -2.40 7.52
CA LEU A 102 -3.79 -2.27 7.51
C LEU A 102 -4.11 -0.90 6.92
N ASP A 103 -4.84 -0.91 5.81
CA ASP A 103 -5.35 0.30 5.19
C ASP A 103 -6.22 1.06 6.21
N PRO A 104 -5.87 2.30 6.59
CA PRO A 104 -6.61 3.04 7.61
C PRO A 104 -7.92 3.58 7.04
N GLY A 105 -8.86 2.67 6.77
CA GLY A 105 -10.31 2.89 6.72
C GLY A 105 -10.85 3.80 5.62
N ALA A 106 -11.76 3.27 4.81
CA ALA A 106 -12.98 3.93 4.32
C ALA A 106 -12.89 5.37 3.76
N GLY A 107 -11.72 5.82 3.31
CA GLY A 107 -11.49 7.06 2.57
C GLY A 107 -11.20 6.74 1.10
N SER A 108 -11.48 7.69 0.22
CA SER A 108 -11.45 7.57 -1.25
C SER A 108 -10.07 7.30 -1.87
N GLU A 109 -9.03 7.07 -1.07
CA GLU A 109 -7.67 6.80 -1.52
C GLU A 109 -7.08 5.68 -0.66
N SER A 110 -7.34 4.45 -1.09
CA SER A 110 -6.77 3.23 -0.54
C SER A 110 -5.34 3.02 -1.05
N PHE A 111 -4.58 2.13 -0.41
CA PHE A 111 -3.27 1.72 -0.96
C PHE A 111 -3.41 1.10 -2.37
N ALA A 112 -4.59 0.58 -2.73
CA ALA A 112 -4.88 0.11 -4.08
C ALA A 112 -4.92 1.25 -5.11
N ASP A 113 -5.28 2.47 -4.71
CA ASP A 113 -5.24 3.66 -5.58
C ASP A 113 -3.80 4.13 -5.81
N VAL A 114 -2.92 4.01 -4.80
CA VAL A 114 -1.47 4.22 -4.97
C VAL A 114 -0.87 3.18 -5.92
N ILE A 115 -1.29 1.91 -5.82
CA ILE A 115 -0.88 0.87 -6.77
C ILE A 115 -1.40 1.17 -8.18
N ALA A 116 -2.64 1.64 -8.32
CA ALA A 116 -3.23 2.03 -9.61
C ALA A 116 -2.52 3.26 -10.20
N GLU A 117 -2.11 4.23 -9.38
CA GLU A 117 -1.37 5.42 -9.80
C GLU A 117 0.09 5.09 -10.16
N ILE A 118 0.75 4.18 -9.43
CA ILE A 118 2.06 3.64 -9.84
C ILE A 118 1.94 2.87 -11.17
N ALA A 119 0.84 2.15 -11.38
CA ALA A 119 0.57 1.48 -12.66
C ALA A 119 0.33 2.49 -13.79
N LEU A 120 -0.37 3.59 -13.52
CA LEU A 120 -0.58 4.70 -14.46
C LEU A 120 0.74 5.42 -14.79
N VAL A 121 1.58 5.70 -13.78
CA VAL A 121 2.92 6.29 -13.95
C VAL A 121 3.82 5.35 -14.77
N ARG A 122 3.77 4.03 -14.53
CA ARG A 122 4.48 3.04 -15.36
C ARG A 122 3.91 2.96 -16.79
N ALA A 123 2.62 3.20 -16.98
CA ALA A 123 2.00 3.29 -18.29
C ALA A 123 2.47 4.55 -19.06
N LEU A 124 2.62 5.68 -18.38
CA LEU A 124 3.19 6.91 -18.95
C LEU A 124 4.70 6.78 -19.27
N MET A 125 5.41 5.86 -18.61
CA MET A 125 6.82 5.55 -18.86
C MET A 125 7.05 4.62 -20.07
N GLN A 126 6.01 4.18 -20.78
CA GLN A 126 6.09 3.14 -21.83
C GLN A 126 6.87 3.53 -23.11
N ASN A 127 7.25 4.80 -23.27
CA ASN A 127 8.18 5.24 -24.33
C ASN A 127 9.67 5.07 -23.96
N ASP A 128 9.97 4.59 -22.76
CA ASP A 128 11.33 4.35 -22.27
C ASP A 128 11.61 2.83 -22.26
N GLU A 129 12.35 2.34 -23.26
CA GLU A 129 12.65 0.91 -23.45
C GLU A 129 13.35 0.29 -22.23
N ASP A 130 14.15 1.07 -21.50
CA ASP A 130 14.87 0.60 -20.30
C ASP A 130 13.93 0.24 -19.14
N LYS A 131 12.70 0.80 -19.13
CA LYS A 131 11.72 0.62 -18.04
C LYS A 131 10.72 -0.51 -18.28
N ARG A 132 10.75 -1.16 -19.45
CA ARG A 132 9.92 -2.36 -19.74
C ARG A 132 10.45 -3.66 -19.11
N LYS A 133 11.61 -3.59 -18.45
CA LYS A 133 12.29 -4.74 -17.84
C LYS A 133 11.45 -5.36 -16.72
N GLY A 134 10.84 -6.51 -16.99
CA GLY A 134 10.02 -7.28 -16.04
C GLY A 134 8.57 -7.52 -16.48
N LEU A 135 8.09 -6.81 -17.50
CA LEU A 135 6.80 -7.10 -18.14
C LEU A 135 7.03 -8.13 -19.25
N SER A 136 6.23 -9.20 -19.27
CA SER A 136 6.25 -10.18 -20.36
C SER A 136 4.96 -10.03 -21.19
N SER A 137 5.10 -9.90 -22.51
CA SER A 137 3.95 -9.89 -23.40
C SER A 137 3.32 -11.28 -23.41
N LEU A 138 2.08 -11.37 -22.96
CA LEU A 138 1.48 -12.65 -22.59
C LEU A 138 0.26 -13.02 -23.45
N GLY A 139 -0.47 -12.02 -23.97
CA GLY A 139 -1.72 -12.31 -24.67
C GLY A 139 -2.00 -11.41 -25.86
N ALA A 140 -2.47 -12.06 -26.92
CA ALA A 140 -3.04 -11.43 -28.09
C ALA A 140 -4.35 -12.16 -28.43
N SER A 141 -5.39 -11.42 -28.76
CA SER A 141 -6.65 -11.95 -29.25
C SER A 141 -7.04 -11.18 -30.49
N ALA A 142 -7.53 -11.91 -31.49
CA ALA A 142 -8.10 -11.34 -32.70
C ALA A 142 -9.34 -12.14 -33.08
N ALA A 143 -10.41 -11.44 -33.40
CA ALA A 143 -11.66 -12.02 -33.83
C ALA A 143 -12.10 -11.37 -35.14
N LYS A 144 -12.47 -12.21 -36.10
CA LYS A 144 -13.23 -11.82 -37.27
C LYS A 144 -14.57 -12.53 -37.20
N ILE A 145 -15.66 -11.78 -37.09
CA ILE A 145 -17.01 -12.34 -37.13
C ILE A 145 -17.73 -11.79 -38.34
N ASN A 146 -18.15 -12.67 -39.24
CA ASN A 146 -18.90 -12.28 -40.43
C ASN A 146 -20.29 -11.78 -40.04
N ALA A 147 -20.85 -10.86 -40.83
CA ALA A 147 -22.20 -10.33 -40.66
C ALA A 147 -23.22 -11.43 -40.33
N GLY A 148 -23.90 -11.28 -39.20
CA GLY A 148 -24.97 -12.16 -38.73
C GLY A 148 -26.26 -11.36 -38.48
N ALA A 149 -27.40 -12.04 -38.41
CA ALA A 149 -28.70 -11.37 -38.22
C ALA A 149 -28.91 -10.78 -36.82
N THR A 150 -28.14 -11.22 -35.83
CA THR A 150 -28.30 -10.86 -34.42
C THR A 150 -27.04 -10.19 -33.89
N ALA A 151 -27.20 -9.12 -33.11
CA ALA A 151 -26.09 -8.47 -32.45
C ALA A 151 -25.49 -9.39 -31.37
N THR A 152 -24.16 -9.51 -31.34
CA THR A 152 -23.45 -10.39 -30.40
C THR A 152 -22.20 -9.74 -29.86
N TRP A 153 -21.88 -10.04 -28.60
CA TRP A 153 -20.63 -9.63 -27.97
C TRP A 153 -19.52 -10.65 -28.24
N VAL A 154 -18.33 -10.12 -28.49
CA VAL A 154 -17.11 -10.87 -28.78
C VAL A 154 -16.13 -10.62 -27.67
N GLN A 155 -15.74 -11.67 -26.97
CA GLN A 155 -14.74 -11.58 -25.92
C GLN A 155 -13.34 -11.52 -26.53
N LEU A 156 -12.63 -10.42 -26.28
CA LEU A 156 -11.23 -10.26 -26.64
C LEU A 156 -10.32 -10.72 -25.49
N ILE A 157 -10.70 -10.42 -24.25
CA ILE A 157 -9.98 -10.80 -23.04
C ILE A 157 -10.95 -11.49 -22.09
N ASN A 158 -10.58 -12.68 -21.61
CA ASN A 158 -11.41 -13.45 -20.68
C ASN A 158 -11.25 -12.92 -19.25
N PRO A 159 -12.34 -12.46 -18.59
CA PRO A 159 -12.29 -11.98 -17.21
C PRO A 159 -11.72 -13.03 -16.24
N ALA A 160 -12.05 -14.31 -16.43
CA ALA A 160 -11.57 -15.39 -15.58
C ALA A 160 -10.05 -15.64 -15.69
N SER A 161 -9.45 -15.25 -16.82
CA SER A 161 -7.98 -15.33 -16.99
C SER A 161 -7.25 -14.08 -16.50
N ASN A 162 -7.96 -12.98 -16.30
CA ASN A 162 -7.42 -11.73 -15.79
C ASN A 162 -7.45 -11.71 -14.25
N THR A 163 -6.64 -12.55 -13.60
CA THR A 163 -6.67 -12.69 -12.13
C THR A 163 -5.92 -11.58 -11.39
N SER A 164 -4.96 -10.93 -12.05
CA SER A 164 -4.03 -9.98 -11.43
C SER A 164 -4.15 -8.55 -11.97
N GLY A 165 -5.02 -8.31 -12.94
CA GLY A 165 -5.03 -7.09 -13.73
C GLY A 165 -4.04 -7.17 -14.88
N ILE A 166 -4.33 -6.46 -15.97
CA ILE A 166 -3.49 -6.43 -17.17
C ILE A 166 -3.37 -5.01 -17.71
N ILE A 167 -2.28 -4.76 -18.44
CA ILE A 167 -2.12 -3.55 -19.24
C ILE A 167 -2.49 -3.88 -20.68
N VAL A 168 -3.58 -3.29 -21.19
CA VAL A 168 -3.97 -3.39 -22.59
C VAL A 168 -3.18 -2.37 -23.38
N ARG A 169 -2.28 -2.86 -24.23
CA ARG A 169 -1.39 -2.04 -25.09
C ARG A 169 -2.12 -1.49 -26.28
N SER A 170 -2.95 -2.32 -26.89
CA SER A 170 -3.79 -1.94 -28.00
C SER A 170 -5.06 -2.75 -27.96
N ALA A 171 -6.18 -2.09 -28.22
CA ALA A 171 -7.45 -2.70 -28.52
C ALA A 171 -8.06 -1.96 -29.70
N SER A 172 -8.51 -2.70 -30.70
CA SER A 172 -9.13 -2.13 -31.88
C SER A 172 -10.40 -2.86 -32.27
N VAL A 173 -11.35 -2.09 -32.81
CA VAL A 173 -12.60 -2.60 -33.36
C VAL A 173 -12.91 -1.85 -34.65
N ALA A 174 -13.16 -2.60 -35.72
CA ALA A 174 -13.48 -2.08 -37.04
C ALA A 174 -14.68 -2.83 -37.61
N ASN A 175 -15.64 -2.08 -38.13
CA ASN A 175 -16.80 -2.59 -38.84
C ASN A 175 -17.29 -1.53 -39.84
N VAL A 176 -17.78 -1.98 -40.99
CA VAL A 176 -18.31 -1.11 -42.04
C VAL A 176 -19.83 -1.05 -41.92
N GLY A 177 -20.36 0.16 -41.70
CA GLY A 177 -21.80 0.44 -41.76
C GLY A 177 -22.54 0.43 -40.42
N SER A 178 -21.86 0.15 -39.30
CA SER A 178 -22.46 0.14 -37.96
C SER A 178 -21.70 0.98 -36.93
N VAL A 179 -22.21 1.00 -35.70
CA VAL A 179 -21.51 1.52 -34.53
C VAL A 179 -20.58 0.42 -34.00
N ASN A 180 -19.35 0.81 -33.72
CA ASN A 180 -18.35 -0.02 -33.06
C ASN A 180 -18.41 0.28 -31.57
N HIS A 181 -18.41 -0.77 -30.75
CA HIS A 181 -18.36 -0.64 -29.29
C HIS A 181 -17.18 -1.47 -28.78
N LEU A 182 -16.40 -0.86 -27.89
CA LEU A 182 -15.38 -1.53 -27.09
C LEU A 182 -15.66 -1.24 -25.62
N VAL A 183 -15.87 -2.30 -24.85
CA VAL A 183 -16.41 -2.21 -23.48
C VAL A 183 -15.69 -3.14 -22.51
N ILE A 184 -15.74 -2.78 -21.24
CA ILE A 184 -15.23 -3.56 -20.12
C ILE A 184 -16.40 -4.05 -19.28
N ASP A 185 -16.37 -5.33 -18.92
CA ASP A 185 -17.33 -5.93 -18.00
C ASP A 185 -16.74 -7.20 -17.35
N THR A 186 -17.35 -7.67 -16.27
CA THR A 186 -16.97 -8.88 -15.52
C THR A 186 -17.47 -10.18 -16.17
N ALA A 187 -18.42 -10.07 -17.10
CA ALA A 187 -18.98 -11.15 -17.90
C ALA A 187 -19.36 -10.63 -19.29
N SER A 188 -19.93 -11.48 -20.17
CA SER A 188 -20.46 -10.99 -21.45
C SER A 188 -21.50 -9.89 -21.19
N PRO A 189 -21.37 -8.69 -21.79
CA PRO A 189 -22.24 -7.56 -21.48
C PRO A 189 -23.71 -7.81 -21.82
N SER A 190 -24.61 -7.22 -21.02
CA SER A 190 -26.06 -7.27 -21.25
C SER A 190 -26.80 -5.95 -20.95
N GLY A 191 -26.11 -4.86 -20.61
CA GLY A 191 -26.72 -3.54 -20.40
C GLY A 191 -26.14 -2.68 -19.26
N SER A 192 -25.11 -3.15 -18.55
CA SER A 192 -24.42 -2.40 -17.48
C SER A 192 -22.90 -2.38 -17.69
N GLU A 193 -22.49 -2.32 -18.96
CA GLU A 193 -21.10 -2.22 -19.38
C GLU A 193 -20.44 -0.87 -19.08
N ILE A 194 -19.11 -0.89 -18.88
CA ILE A 194 -18.30 0.33 -18.91
C ILE A 194 -17.80 0.53 -20.34
N GLU A 195 -18.36 1.52 -21.03
CA GLU A 195 -17.97 1.84 -22.40
C GLU A 195 -16.65 2.64 -22.42
N ILE A 196 -15.62 2.10 -23.08
CA ILE A 196 -14.31 2.77 -23.23
C ILE A 196 -14.25 3.59 -24.53
N ALA A 197 -14.96 3.12 -25.55
CA ALA A 197 -14.97 3.77 -26.85
C ALA A 197 -16.18 3.36 -27.70
N THR A 198 -16.72 4.38 -28.39
CA THR A 198 -17.84 4.26 -29.32
C THR A 198 -17.57 5.10 -30.57
N GLY A 199 -18.05 4.66 -31.73
CA GLY A 199 -17.75 5.32 -33.00
C GLY A 199 -18.46 4.65 -34.17
N ARG A 200 -18.91 5.44 -35.15
CA ARG A 200 -19.72 4.94 -36.27
C ARG A 200 -18.90 4.90 -37.55
N ALA A 201 -18.91 3.75 -38.25
CA ALA A 201 -18.25 3.54 -39.53
C ALA A 201 -16.75 3.93 -39.55
N SER A 202 -16.08 3.85 -38.39
CA SER A 202 -14.68 4.21 -38.18
C SER A 202 -14.00 3.16 -37.33
N ASP A 203 -12.71 2.91 -37.60
CA ASP A 203 -11.88 2.09 -36.73
C ASP A 203 -11.73 2.77 -35.37
N ILE A 204 -12.16 2.07 -34.31
CA ILE A 204 -11.90 2.48 -32.94
C ILE A 204 -10.59 1.85 -32.51
N ARG A 205 -9.70 2.67 -31.94
CA ARG A 205 -8.46 2.22 -31.32
C ARG A 205 -8.31 2.85 -29.94
N ARG A 206 -7.97 2.01 -28.96
CA ARG A 206 -7.57 2.41 -27.62
C ARG A 206 -6.22 1.79 -27.31
N GLU A 207 -5.37 2.57 -26.68
CA GLU A 207 -4.00 2.19 -26.36
C GLU A 207 -3.75 2.49 -24.90
N ASP A 208 -2.85 1.70 -24.32
CA ASP A 208 -2.24 1.93 -23.01
C ASP A 208 -3.22 2.25 -21.89
N PHE A 209 -4.13 1.32 -21.62
CA PHE A 209 -5.05 1.41 -20.49
C PHE A 209 -4.98 0.19 -19.59
N PHE A 210 -5.28 0.40 -18.31
CA PHE A 210 -5.35 -0.68 -17.33
C PHE A 210 -6.72 -1.35 -17.35
N LEU A 211 -6.73 -2.69 -17.33
CA LEU A 211 -7.93 -3.49 -17.14
C LEU A 211 -7.84 -4.18 -15.76
N PRO A 212 -8.69 -3.80 -14.79
CA PRO A 212 -8.67 -4.37 -13.44
C PRO A 212 -8.86 -5.90 -13.44
N SER A 213 -8.40 -6.57 -12.39
CA SER A 213 -8.61 -8.01 -12.24
C SER A 213 -10.10 -8.37 -12.21
N GLY A 214 -10.45 -9.52 -12.77
CA GLY A 214 -11.82 -10.00 -12.89
C GLY A 214 -12.64 -9.35 -14.00
N TYR A 215 -12.08 -8.35 -14.72
CA TYR A 215 -12.72 -7.73 -15.87
C TYR A 215 -12.18 -8.27 -17.19
N GLY A 216 -13.06 -8.39 -18.18
CA GLY A 216 -12.78 -8.75 -19.56
C GLY A 216 -12.96 -7.56 -20.50
N LEU A 217 -12.48 -7.74 -21.72
CA LEU A 217 -12.62 -6.77 -22.80
C LEU A 217 -13.51 -7.37 -23.89
N TYR A 218 -14.53 -6.63 -24.30
CA TYR A 218 -15.54 -7.09 -25.24
C TYR A 218 -15.74 -6.09 -26.38
N ALA A 219 -16.00 -6.63 -27.58
CA ALA A 219 -16.37 -5.87 -28.75
C ALA A 219 -17.77 -6.27 -29.23
N LYS A 220 -18.58 -5.33 -29.70
CA LYS A 220 -19.93 -5.62 -30.18
C LYS A 220 -19.96 -5.78 -31.69
N GLN A 221 -20.61 -6.84 -32.16
CA GLN A 221 -21.04 -6.98 -33.55
C GLN A 221 -22.50 -6.56 -33.68
N ASP A 222 -22.79 -5.56 -34.50
CA ASP A 222 -24.16 -5.08 -34.76
C ASP A 222 -24.56 -5.34 -36.22
N GLY A 223 -24.75 -6.61 -36.58
CA GLY A 223 -25.31 -7.00 -37.89
C GLY A 223 -24.34 -7.00 -39.08
N HIS A 224 -23.17 -6.38 -38.92
CA HIS A 224 -22.14 -6.26 -39.97
C HIS A 224 -20.87 -7.03 -39.59
N THR A 225 -19.94 -7.24 -40.53
CA THR A 225 -18.69 -7.99 -40.26
C THR A 225 -17.78 -7.22 -39.31
N LEU A 226 -17.50 -7.81 -38.16
CA LEU A 226 -16.63 -7.24 -37.13
C LEU A 226 -15.19 -7.75 -37.28
N TYR A 227 -14.23 -6.84 -37.17
CA TYR A 227 -12.82 -7.13 -36.95
C TYR A 227 -12.43 -6.51 -35.61
N ALA A 228 -11.97 -7.32 -34.67
CA ALA A 228 -11.58 -6.83 -33.36
C ALA A 228 -10.28 -7.50 -32.91
N SER A 229 -9.42 -6.75 -32.23
CA SER A 229 -8.17 -7.28 -31.70
C SER A 229 -7.75 -6.61 -30.40
N ALA A 230 -6.99 -7.31 -29.57
CA ALA A 230 -6.38 -6.76 -28.38
C ALA A 230 -5.02 -7.42 -28.10
N ASN A 231 -4.07 -6.63 -27.58
CA ASN A 231 -2.77 -7.09 -27.10
C ASN A 231 -2.53 -6.56 -25.68
N TRP A 232 -2.00 -7.39 -24.80
CA TRP A 232 -1.83 -7.03 -23.39
C TRP A 232 -0.65 -7.75 -22.71
N ASP A 233 -0.22 -7.14 -21.61
CA ASP A 233 0.77 -7.68 -20.68
C ASP A 233 0.10 -7.98 -19.33
N VAL A 234 0.51 -9.08 -18.69
CA VAL A 234 0.08 -9.42 -17.33
C VAL A 234 1.00 -8.72 -16.32
N LEU A 235 0.41 -8.24 -15.22
CA LEU A 235 1.11 -7.65 -14.09
C LEU A 235 1.60 -8.71 -13.09
#